data_AF-N9KAW8-F1
#
_entry.id   AF-N9KAW8-F1
#
_cell.length_a   1.000
_cell.length_b   1.000
_cell.length_c   1.000
_cell.angle_alpha   90.00
_cell.angle_beta   90.00
_cell.angle_gamma   90.00
#
_symmetry.space_group_name_H-M   'P 1'
#
loop_
_entity.id
_entity.type
_entity.pdbx_description
1 polymer ?
#
loop_
_entity_poly.entity_id
_entity_poly.type
_entity_poly.pdbx_seq_one_letter_code
_entity_poly.pdbx_strand_id
1 'polypeptide(L)'
;MTQLAYIEELQQLLQHITDETTSLAEILSDKTSQILSKHKTAKTKDIKLSTSERKALQHEIKAALHQSQYSQGMGFASYSPATSTEQEYWTLEWWYKKENQLQQAQLENYQNAQRFLDFRTFEWFQQPAKNKQPGFYGPYVDYICNGAYTITMAHPVMIGEQFIGVIAIDVLVSALEKVLLPKLKNIQQKAVVTNNTARVITSNDISIRTGTLLKSLTSKHASTLTNQSLRLVVI
;
A
#
# COMPACT_ATOMS: atom_id res chain seq x y z
N MET A 1 -4.89 -4.99 -33.23
CA MET A 1 -5.69 -4.31 -32.18
C MET A 1 -5.70 -2.82 -32.46
N THR A 2 -6.81 -2.15 -32.19
CA THR A 2 -6.94 -0.69 -32.34
C THR A 2 -6.36 0.03 -31.12
N GLN A 3 -6.06 1.32 -31.25
CA GLN A 3 -5.61 2.14 -30.11
C GLN A 3 -6.65 2.15 -28.96
N LEU A 4 -7.94 2.21 -29.30
CA LEU A 4 -9.03 2.17 -28.33
C LEU A 4 -8.99 0.87 -27.51
N ALA A 5 -8.76 -0.28 -28.16
CA ALA A 5 -8.64 -1.56 -27.48
C ALA A 5 -7.47 -1.57 -26.46
N TYR A 6 -6.32 -0.98 -26.79
CA TYR A 6 -5.20 -0.89 -25.84
C TYR A 6 -5.51 -0.01 -24.63
N ILE A 7 -6.26 1.08 -24.83
CA ILE A 7 -6.71 1.97 -23.74
C ILE A 7 -7.66 1.21 -22.81
N GLU A 8 -8.65 0.51 -23.37
CA GLU A 8 -9.62 -0.29 -22.61
C GLU A 8 -8.93 -1.41 -21.81
N GLU A 9 -8.02 -2.16 -22.45
CA GLU A 9 -7.25 -3.22 -21.76
C GLU A 9 -6.39 -2.67 -20.62
N LEU A 10 -5.78 -1.49 -20.80
CA LEU A 10 -5.00 -0.84 -19.74
C LEU A 10 -5.89 -0.39 -18.59
N GLN A 11 -7.05 0.21 -18.88
CA GLN A 11 -8.01 0.60 -17.85
C GLN A 11 -8.51 -0.60 -17.06
N GLN A 12 -8.82 -1.71 -17.73
CA GLN A 12 -9.21 -2.97 -17.08
C GLN A 12 -8.08 -3.53 -16.21
N LEU A 13 -6.84 -3.52 -16.69
CA LEU A 13 -5.69 -3.98 -15.92
C LEU A 13 -5.46 -3.11 -14.67
N LEU A 14 -5.55 -1.79 -14.79
CA LEU A 14 -5.43 -0.87 -13.65
C LEU A 14 -6.54 -1.09 -12.61
N GLN A 15 -7.77 -1.31 -13.08
CA GLN A 15 -8.91 -1.64 -12.22
C GLN A 15 -8.67 -2.96 -11.49
N HIS A 16 -8.24 -4.00 -12.22
CA HIS A 16 -7.96 -5.32 -11.64
C HIS A 16 -6.85 -5.27 -10.57
N ILE A 17 -5.75 -4.55 -10.83
CA ILE A 17 -4.67 -4.34 -9.84
C ILE A 17 -5.21 -3.65 -8.59
N THR A 18 -6.04 -2.61 -8.77
CA THR A 18 -6.65 -1.87 -7.67
C THR A 18 -7.59 -2.75 -6.85
N ASP A 19 -8.44 -3.53 -7.51
CA ASP A 19 -9.44 -4.41 -6.88
C ASP A 19 -8.77 -5.57 -6.13
N GLU A 20 -7.78 -6.23 -6.73
CA GLU A 20 -7.02 -7.30 -6.06
C GLU A 20 -6.38 -6.76 -4.79
N THR A 21 -5.62 -5.66 -4.91
CA THR A 21 -4.86 -5.11 -3.78
C THR A 21 -5.78 -4.61 -2.68
N THR A 22 -6.91 -3.99 -3.04
CA THR A 22 -7.91 -3.50 -2.07
C THR A 22 -8.58 -4.65 -1.35
N SER A 23 -9.08 -5.64 -2.09
CA SER A 23 -9.78 -6.81 -1.53
C SER A 23 -8.86 -7.60 -0.60
N LEU A 24 -7.59 -7.76 -0.98
CA LEU A 24 -6.61 -8.46 -0.16
C LEU A 24 -6.32 -7.71 1.14
N ALA A 25 -6.21 -6.37 1.09
CA ALA A 25 -6.00 -5.54 2.27
C ALA A 25 -7.19 -5.58 3.23
N GLU A 26 -8.42 -5.55 2.70
CA GLU A 26 -9.66 -5.67 3.46
C GLU A 26 -9.75 -7.04 4.16
N ILE A 27 -9.57 -8.14 3.42
CA ILE A 27 -9.58 -9.51 3.97
C ILE A 27 -8.53 -9.67 5.08
N LEU A 28 -7.32 -9.17 4.85
CA LEU A 28 -6.24 -9.26 5.83
C LEU A 28 -6.52 -8.36 7.05
N SER A 29 -7.15 -7.21 6.85
CA SER A 29 -7.59 -6.32 7.93
C SER A 29 -8.62 -7.02 8.82
N ASP A 30 -9.64 -7.66 8.23
CA ASP A 30 -10.67 -8.40 8.97
C ASP A 30 -10.08 -9.56 9.77
N LYS A 31 -9.19 -10.34 9.16
CA LYS A 31 -8.46 -11.42 9.83
C LYS A 31 -7.63 -10.90 11.00
N THR A 32 -6.97 -9.76 10.82
CA THR A 32 -6.19 -9.10 11.87
C THR A 32 -7.09 -8.67 13.02
N SER A 33 -8.21 -8.02 12.75
CA SER A 33 -9.20 -7.65 13.76
C SER A 33 -9.75 -8.88 14.51
N GLN A 34 -9.99 -10.00 13.82
CA GLN A 34 -10.43 -11.25 14.45
C GLN A 34 -9.34 -11.87 15.34
N ILE A 35 -8.07 -11.82 14.94
CA ILE A 35 -6.95 -12.32 15.74
C ILE A 35 -6.81 -11.50 17.04
N LEU A 36 -6.81 -10.17 16.91
CA LEU A 36 -6.59 -9.26 18.04
C LEU A 36 -7.80 -9.14 18.97
N SER A 37 -9.02 -9.42 18.49
CA SER A 37 -10.23 -9.39 19.32
C SER A 37 -10.41 -10.64 20.21
N LYS A 38 -9.71 -11.76 19.94
CA LYS A 38 -9.83 -12.99 20.74
C LYS A 38 -9.27 -12.87 22.16
N HIS A 39 -8.40 -11.89 22.41
CA HIS A 39 -7.73 -11.67 23.70
C HIS A 39 -8.27 -10.44 24.46
N LYS A 40 -9.50 -10.00 24.15
CA LYS A 40 -10.13 -8.75 24.62
C LYS A 40 -10.42 -8.63 26.12
N THR A 41 -10.13 -9.65 26.94
CA THR A 41 -10.55 -9.64 28.35
C THR A 41 -9.78 -8.67 29.26
N ALA A 42 -8.76 -7.94 28.79
CA ALA A 42 -8.11 -6.91 29.62
C ALA A 42 -7.39 -5.75 28.91
N LYS A 43 -7.18 -5.78 27.58
CA LYS A 43 -6.29 -4.82 26.89
C LYS A 43 -7.04 -3.89 25.95
N THR A 44 -7.67 -2.86 26.47
CA THR A 44 -8.28 -1.79 25.65
C THR A 44 -7.26 -0.78 25.11
N LYS A 45 -5.97 -0.90 25.48
CA LYS A 45 -4.92 0.10 25.13
C LYS A 45 -3.59 -0.47 24.63
N ASP A 46 -3.40 -1.79 24.70
CA ASP A 46 -2.08 -2.40 24.51
C ASP A 46 -2.08 -3.24 23.23
N ILE A 47 -1.45 -2.71 22.16
CA ILE A 47 -1.42 -3.30 20.81
C ILE A 47 -0.10 -4.06 20.60
N LYS A 48 0.61 -4.40 21.68
CA LYS A 48 1.76 -5.28 21.62
C LYS A 48 1.29 -6.71 21.33
N LEU A 49 1.66 -7.23 20.15
CA LEU A 49 1.33 -8.59 19.74
C LEU A 49 1.94 -9.62 20.70
N SER A 50 1.08 -10.46 21.29
CA SER A 50 1.52 -11.70 21.93
C SER A 50 2.18 -12.64 20.91
N THR A 51 2.93 -13.63 21.39
CA THR A 51 3.56 -14.64 20.53
C THR A 51 2.52 -15.40 19.68
N SER A 52 1.35 -15.71 20.24
CA SER A 52 0.26 -16.38 19.52
C SER A 52 -0.37 -15.49 18.46
N GLU A 53 -0.66 -14.23 18.77
CA GLU A 53 -1.21 -13.28 17.79
C GLU A 53 -0.22 -13.01 16.66
N ARG A 54 1.07 -12.80 16.97
CA ARG A 54 2.11 -12.61 15.96
C ARG A 54 2.20 -13.82 15.02
N LYS A 55 2.21 -15.03 15.56
CA LYS A 55 2.27 -16.25 14.74
C LYS A 55 1.04 -16.42 13.85
N ALA A 56 -0.15 -16.13 14.38
CA ALA A 56 -1.40 -16.18 13.60
C ALA A 56 -1.41 -15.11 12.49
N LEU A 57 -1.00 -13.89 12.80
CA LEU A 57 -0.92 -12.79 11.85
C LEU A 57 0.10 -13.07 10.74
N GLN A 58 1.29 -13.56 11.09
CA GLN A 58 2.30 -13.98 10.12
C GLN A 58 1.78 -15.06 9.17
N HIS A 59 0.95 -15.99 9.65
CA HIS A 59 0.33 -17.00 8.80
C HIS A 59 -0.57 -16.36 7.73
N GLU A 60 -1.45 -15.45 8.14
CA GLU A 60 -2.37 -14.76 7.23
C GLU A 60 -1.66 -13.82 6.26
N ILE A 61 -0.65 -13.07 6.73
CA ILE A 61 0.21 -12.21 5.89
C ILE A 61 0.88 -13.04 4.79
N LYS A 62 1.48 -14.19 5.15
CA LYS A 62 2.17 -15.05 4.16
C LYS A 62 1.18 -15.65 3.15
N ALA A 63 0.00 -16.06 3.60
CA ALA A 63 -1.05 -16.59 2.73
C ALA A 63 -1.52 -15.52 1.72
N ALA A 64 -1.81 -14.31 2.18
CA ALA A 64 -2.18 -13.18 1.33
C ALA A 64 -1.05 -12.82 0.35
N LEU A 65 0.21 -12.75 0.81
CA LEU A 65 1.35 -12.41 -0.03
C LEU A 65 1.60 -13.45 -1.11
N HIS A 66 1.38 -14.73 -0.82
CA HIS A 66 1.46 -15.81 -1.81
C HIS A 66 0.35 -15.72 -2.87
N GLN A 67 -0.85 -15.26 -2.49
CA GLN A 67 -1.99 -15.12 -3.42
C GLN A 67 -1.86 -13.89 -4.31
N SER A 68 -1.20 -12.82 -3.84
CA SER A 68 -1.09 -11.59 -4.64
C SER A 68 -0.20 -11.76 -5.86
N GLN A 69 -0.68 -11.27 -7.00
CA GLN A 69 0.07 -11.22 -8.26
C GLN A 69 0.99 -9.99 -8.32
N TYR A 70 0.52 -8.84 -7.80
CA TYR A 70 1.18 -7.56 -8.00
C TYR A 70 1.99 -7.07 -6.80
N SER A 71 1.73 -7.57 -5.59
CA SER A 71 2.35 -7.04 -4.37
C SER A 71 3.72 -7.67 -4.10
N GLN A 72 4.64 -6.84 -3.60
CA GLN A 72 6.00 -7.25 -3.21
C GLN A 72 6.16 -7.37 -1.70
N GLY A 73 5.40 -6.62 -0.92
CA GLY A 73 5.42 -6.71 0.54
C GLY A 73 4.06 -6.41 1.12
N MET A 74 3.80 -6.94 2.30
CA MET A 74 2.63 -6.57 3.09
C MET A 74 2.84 -6.87 4.56
N GLY A 75 2.06 -6.21 5.40
CA GLY A 75 2.16 -6.40 6.83
C GLY A 75 1.19 -5.57 7.63
N PHE A 76 1.40 -5.60 8.94
CA PHE A 76 0.63 -4.88 9.92
C PHE A 76 1.51 -3.89 10.68
N ALA A 77 1.07 -2.63 10.71
CA ALA A 77 1.68 -1.58 11.50
C ALA A 77 0.73 -1.15 12.62
N SER A 78 1.23 -1.04 13.84
CA SER A 78 0.48 -0.44 14.95
C SER A 78 1.39 0.34 15.89
N TYR A 79 0.77 1.28 16.60
CA TYR A 79 1.44 2.12 17.58
C TYR A 79 0.62 2.19 18.87
N SER A 80 1.27 1.84 19.99
CA SER A 80 0.75 2.09 21.34
C SER A 80 1.54 3.23 21.99
N PRO A 81 0.90 4.36 22.36
CA PRO A 81 1.58 5.43 23.08
C PRO A 81 1.95 5.03 24.50
N ALA A 82 3.00 5.67 25.05
CA ALA A 82 3.41 5.45 26.42
C ALA A 82 2.28 5.80 27.41
N THR A 83 2.19 5.03 28.47
CA THR A 83 1.29 5.28 29.60
C THR A 83 2.11 5.46 30.88
N SER A 84 1.45 5.68 32.02
CA SER A 84 2.14 5.72 33.31
C SER A 84 2.80 4.40 33.71
N THR A 85 2.41 3.28 33.10
CA THR A 85 2.85 1.93 33.47
C THR A 85 3.61 1.21 32.35
N GLU A 86 3.50 1.67 31.10
CA GLU A 86 4.06 1.00 29.93
C GLU A 86 4.77 2.00 29.03
N GLN A 87 5.93 1.61 28.50
CA GLN A 87 6.62 2.39 27.47
C GLN A 87 5.83 2.34 26.16
N GLU A 88 6.05 3.34 25.30
CA GLU A 88 5.48 3.27 23.95
C GLU A 88 6.03 2.06 23.19
N TYR A 89 5.24 1.54 22.25
CA TYR A 89 5.58 0.33 21.53
C TYR A 89 5.14 0.39 20.08
N TRP A 90 6.05 0.01 19.18
CA TRP A 90 5.80 -0.04 17.74
C TRP A 90 5.73 -1.50 17.29
N THR A 91 4.67 -1.85 16.59
CA THR A 91 4.61 -3.12 15.86
C THR A 91 4.72 -2.83 14.38
N LEU A 92 5.69 -3.46 13.72
CA LEU A 92 5.76 -3.50 12.26
C LEU A 92 6.11 -4.92 11.84
N GLU A 93 5.08 -5.76 11.75
CA GLU A 93 5.19 -7.15 11.29
C GLU A 93 5.06 -7.17 9.78
N TRP A 94 6.16 -7.40 9.07
CA TRP A 94 6.26 -7.18 7.65
C TRP A 94 6.92 -8.35 6.92
N TRP A 95 6.30 -8.78 5.82
CA TRP A 95 6.83 -9.83 4.95
C TRP A 95 6.89 -9.35 3.51
N TYR A 96 7.89 -9.82 2.78
CA TYR A 96 8.10 -9.44 1.38
C TYR A 96 8.63 -10.61 0.55
N LYS A 97 8.44 -10.50 -0.76
CA LYS A 97 8.95 -11.44 -1.76
C LYS A 97 10.39 -11.07 -2.12
N LYS A 98 11.30 -12.03 -1.98
CA LYS A 98 12.67 -11.94 -2.49
C LYS A 98 13.00 -13.26 -3.19
N GLU A 99 13.35 -13.19 -4.48
CA GLU A 99 13.79 -14.36 -5.25
C GLU A 99 12.84 -15.57 -5.13
N ASN A 100 11.53 -15.32 -5.28
CA ASN A 100 10.44 -16.31 -5.13
C ASN A 100 10.27 -16.92 -3.72
N GLN A 101 10.96 -16.39 -2.71
CA GLN A 101 10.78 -16.76 -1.31
C GLN A 101 10.17 -15.62 -0.51
N LEU A 102 9.44 -15.97 0.55
CA LEU A 102 8.91 -15.00 1.50
C LEU A 102 9.95 -14.76 2.61
N GLN A 103 10.28 -13.51 2.85
CA GLN A 103 11.20 -13.09 3.89
C GLN A 103 10.51 -12.16 4.88
N GLN A 104 10.84 -12.31 6.16
CA GLN A 104 10.40 -11.41 7.20
C GLN A 104 11.36 -10.23 7.30
N ALA A 105 10.85 -9.01 7.36
CA ALA A 105 11.64 -7.86 7.76
C ALA A 105 11.67 -7.76 9.29
N GLN A 106 12.86 -7.80 9.89
CA GLN A 106 13.07 -7.74 11.33
C GLN A 106 12.98 -6.29 11.86
N LEU A 107 11.92 -5.58 11.49
CA LEU A 107 11.77 -4.13 11.73
C LEU A 107 11.41 -3.80 13.18
N GLU A 108 10.71 -4.70 13.87
CA GLU A 108 10.34 -4.55 15.27
C GLU A 108 11.57 -4.54 16.23
N ASN A 109 12.72 -5.07 15.80
CA ASN A 109 13.96 -5.07 16.60
C ASN A 109 14.56 -3.67 16.79
N TYR A 110 14.03 -2.67 16.08
CA TYR A 110 14.51 -1.30 16.07
C TYR A 110 13.61 -0.34 16.84
N GLN A 111 13.05 -0.77 17.99
CA GLN A 111 12.22 0.09 18.85
C GLN A 111 12.89 1.43 19.22
N ASN A 112 14.22 1.46 19.35
CA ASN A 112 15.00 2.66 19.68
C ASN A 112 15.44 3.48 18.46
N ALA A 113 15.24 3.00 17.23
CA ALA A 113 15.69 3.67 16.00
C ALA A 113 14.69 4.73 15.48
N GLN A 114 13.80 5.21 16.36
CA GLN A 114 12.77 6.22 16.05
C GLN A 114 13.30 7.45 15.32
N ARG A 115 14.60 7.77 15.51
CA ARG A 115 15.25 8.94 14.90
C ARG A 115 15.35 8.93 13.37
N PHE A 116 15.13 7.79 12.69
CA PHE A 116 15.28 7.73 11.23
C PHE A 116 14.03 7.28 10.46
N LEU A 117 13.12 6.50 11.06
CA LEU A 117 12.01 5.86 10.32
C LEU A 117 10.72 5.74 11.16
N ASP A 118 10.17 6.87 11.59
CA ASP A 118 8.85 6.90 12.25
C ASP A 118 7.72 6.76 11.22
N PHE A 119 7.20 5.53 11.06
CA PHE A 119 6.14 5.25 10.10
C PHE A 119 4.85 6.02 10.37
N ARG A 120 4.63 6.52 11.59
CA ARG A 120 3.44 7.29 11.95
C ARG A 120 3.38 8.62 11.19
N THR A 121 4.52 9.09 10.69
CA THR A 121 4.63 10.30 9.88
C THR A 121 4.30 10.07 8.40
N PHE A 122 4.24 8.82 7.94
CA PHE A 122 3.93 8.52 6.55
C PHE A 122 2.43 8.54 6.29
N GLU A 123 2.04 9.04 5.12
CA GLU A 123 0.63 9.23 4.76
C GLU A 123 -0.16 7.92 4.81
N TRP A 124 0.47 6.80 4.41
CA TRP A 124 -0.16 5.48 4.42
C TRP A 124 -0.56 5.01 5.82
N PHE A 125 0.07 5.50 6.88
CA PHE A 125 -0.35 5.22 8.25
C PHE A 125 -1.24 6.32 8.81
N GLN A 126 -0.82 7.58 8.65
CA GLN A 126 -1.48 8.74 9.25
C GLN A 126 -2.91 8.93 8.72
N GLN A 127 -3.13 8.77 7.42
CA GLN A 127 -4.42 9.07 6.81
C GLN A 127 -5.48 8.04 7.21
N PRO A 128 -5.26 6.70 7.08
CA PRO A 128 -6.22 5.71 7.56
C PRO A 128 -6.48 5.79 9.07
N ALA A 129 -5.47 6.15 9.87
CA ALA A 129 -5.65 6.39 11.30
C ALA A 129 -6.61 7.56 11.60
N LYS A 130 -6.57 8.61 10.78
CA LYS A 130 -7.39 9.82 10.94
C LYS A 130 -8.80 9.65 10.38
N ASN A 131 -8.92 9.17 9.15
CA ASN A 131 -10.19 9.15 8.41
C ASN A 131 -10.92 7.80 8.50
N LYS A 132 -10.25 6.74 8.99
CA LYS A 132 -10.77 5.37 9.08
C LYS A 132 -11.24 4.83 7.72
N GLN A 133 -10.58 5.23 6.64
CA GLN A 133 -10.85 4.80 5.27
C GLN A 133 -9.61 4.18 4.63
N PRO A 134 -9.78 3.19 3.74
CA PRO A 134 -8.68 2.68 2.93
C PRO A 134 -8.18 3.71 1.91
N GLY A 135 -6.94 3.56 1.46
CA GLY A 135 -6.38 4.46 0.45
C GLY A 135 -5.07 3.97 -0.17
N PHE A 136 -4.77 4.49 -1.36
CA PHE A 136 -3.49 4.29 -2.04
C PHE A 136 -2.61 5.52 -1.86
N TYR A 137 -1.34 5.29 -1.55
CA TYR A 137 -0.34 6.32 -1.27
C TYR A 137 0.90 6.10 -2.14
N GLY A 138 1.55 7.18 -2.54
CA GLY A 138 2.69 7.13 -3.46
C GLY A 138 2.32 7.38 -4.94
N PRO A 139 3.28 7.30 -5.87
CA PRO A 139 4.58 6.70 -5.64
C PRO A 139 5.47 7.58 -4.75
N TYR A 140 6.13 6.96 -3.79
CA TYR A 140 7.22 7.56 -3.00
C TYR A 140 8.42 6.61 -3.04
N VAL A 141 9.59 7.10 -2.65
CA VAL A 141 10.76 6.25 -2.46
C VAL A 141 10.64 5.61 -1.08
N ASP A 142 10.54 4.28 -1.03
CA ASP A 142 10.47 3.53 0.22
C ASP A 142 11.86 3.41 0.84
N TYR A 143 12.23 4.40 1.66
CA TYR A 143 13.48 4.39 2.39
C TYR A 143 13.51 3.38 3.56
N ILE A 144 12.39 2.72 3.88
CA ILE A 144 12.31 1.75 4.99
C ILE A 144 12.78 0.38 4.53
N CYS A 145 12.26 -0.11 3.40
CA CYS A 145 12.47 -1.52 3.02
C CYS A 145 13.46 -1.71 1.86
N ASN A 146 13.42 -0.88 0.81
CA ASN A 146 14.07 -1.24 -0.47
C ASN A 146 14.63 -0.09 -1.32
N GLY A 147 14.37 1.18 -1.00
CA GLY A 147 14.81 2.35 -1.77
C GLY A 147 14.17 2.48 -3.16
N ALA A 148 13.12 1.73 -3.45
CA ALA A 148 12.43 1.73 -4.73
C ALA A 148 11.19 2.65 -4.70
N TYR A 149 10.71 3.01 -5.89
CA TYR A 149 9.41 3.66 -6.02
C TYR A 149 8.30 2.66 -5.68
N THR A 150 7.51 3.00 -4.67
CA THR A 150 6.48 2.14 -4.08
C THR A 150 5.16 2.89 -4.03
N ILE A 151 4.09 2.16 -4.33
CA ILE A 151 2.72 2.53 -4.03
C ILE A 151 2.26 1.62 -2.90
N THR A 152 1.67 2.19 -1.86
CA THR A 152 1.18 1.44 -0.72
C THR A 152 -0.33 1.57 -0.64
N MET A 153 -1.02 0.44 -0.74
CA MET A 153 -2.42 0.33 -0.34
C MET A 153 -2.47 0.15 1.17
N ALA A 154 -3.19 1.03 1.85
CA ALA A 154 -3.37 0.96 3.29
C ALA A 154 -4.84 0.79 3.66
N HIS A 155 -5.10 -0.11 4.59
CA HIS A 155 -6.44 -0.40 5.11
C HIS A 155 -6.43 -0.30 6.65
N PRO A 156 -7.31 0.50 7.26
CA PRO A 156 -7.37 0.62 8.71
C PRO A 156 -7.90 -0.68 9.33
N VAL A 157 -7.26 -1.12 10.42
CA VAL A 157 -7.68 -2.26 11.23
C VAL A 157 -8.49 -1.72 12.41
N MET A 158 -9.74 -2.13 12.49
CA MET A 158 -10.71 -1.64 13.46
C MET A 158 -11.22 -2.77 14.36
N ILE A 159 -11.34 -2.52 15.67
CA ILE A 159 -12.06 -3.40 16.59
C ILE A 159 -13.24 -2.61 17.15
N GLY A 160 -14.44 -2.87 16.65
CA GLY A 160 -15.56 -1.94 16.83
C GLY A 160 -15.22 -0.60 16.17
N GLU A 161 -15.36 0.51 16.90
CA GLU A 161 -15.02 1.85 16.39
C GLU A 161 -13.58 2.30 16.66
N GLN A 162 -12.81 1.45 17.37
CA GLN A 162 -11.44 1.74 17.78
C GLN A 162 -10.45 1.36 16.67
N PHE A 163 -9.61 2.32 16.28
CA PHE A 163 -8.48 2.09 15.40
C PHE A 163 -7.35 1.39 16.16
N ILE A 164 -6.84 0.30 15.60
CA ILE A 164 -5.80 -0.54 16.21
C ILE A 164 -4.52 -0.56 15.37
N GLY A 165 -4.58 -0.22 14.08
CA GLY A 165 -3.42 -0.19 13.22
C GLY A 165 -3.80 -0.18 11.75
N VAL A 166 -2.83 -0.47 10.90
CA VAL A 166 -3.00 -0.45 9.44
C VAL A 166 -2.43 -1.74 8.85
N ILE A 167 -3.21 -2.38 7.99
CA ILE A 167 -2.67 -3.29 6.98
C ILE A 167 -2.12 -2.45 5.84
N ALA A 168 -0.85 -2.66 5.51
CA ALA A 168 -0.20 -2.01 4.38
C ALA A 168 0.26 -3.08 3.39
N ILE A 169 0.05 -2.82 2.10
CA ILE A 169 0.44 -3.67 0.98
C ILE A 169 1.22 -2.82 -0.02
N ASP A 170 2.46 -3.21 -0.28
CA ASP A 170 3.37 -2.51 -1.16
C ASP A 170 3.39 -3.13 -2.55
N VAL A 171 3.20 -2.26 -3.54
CA VAL A 171 3.32 -2.53 -4.96
C VAL A 171 4.44 -1.65 -5.52
N LEU A 172 5.51 -2.28 -5.99
CA LEU A 172 6.63 -1.59 -6.62
C LEU A 172 6.19 -1.06 -7.99
N VAL A 173 6.59 0.17 -8.28
CA VAL A 173 6.40 0.76 -9.62
C VAL A 173 7.07 -0.11 -10.68
N SER A 174 8.25 -0.67 -10.40
CA SER A 174 8.95 -1.57 -11.33
C SER A 174 8.19 -2.86 -11.61
N ALA A 175 7.37 -3.35 -10.68
CA ALA A 175 6.51 -4.51 -10.90
C ALA A 175 5.31 -4.13 -11.80
N LEU A 176 4.71 -2.97 -11.56
CA LEU A 176 3.65 -2.43 -12.42
C LEU A 176 4.15 -2.18 -13.84
N GLU A 177 5.35 -1.62 -14.00
CA GLU A 177 5.95 -1.34 -15.30
C GLU A 177 6.08 -2.59 -16.18
N LYS A 178 6.40 -3.75 -15.59
CA LYS A 178 6.48 -5.02 -16.32
C LYS A 178 5.18 -5.39 -17.02
N VAL A 179 4.02 -5.04 -16.43
CA VAL A 179 2.71 -5.38 -16.99
C VAL A 179 2.07 -4.22 -17.76
N LEU A 180 2.35 -2.97 -17.38
CA LEU A 180 1.77 -1.77 -17.97
C LEU A 180 2.52 -1.30 -19.22
N LEU A 181 3.86 -1.27 -19.20
CA LEU A 181 4.66 -0.71 -20.30
C LEU A 181 4.45 -1.42 -21.65
N PRO A 182 4.32 -2.77 -21.72
CA PRO A 182 4.07 -3.45 -22.99
C PRO A 182 2.79 -2.96 -23.68
N LYS A 183 1.76 -2.59 -22.91
CA LYS A 183 0.50 -2.06 -23.44
C LYS A 183 0.58 -0.56 -23.71
N LEU A 184 1.20 0.21 -22.80
CA LEU A 184 1.38 1.66 -22.93
C LEU A 184 2.15 2.05 -24.20
N LYS A 185 3.15 1.26 -24.59
CA LYS A 185 3.93 1.48 -25.82
C LYS A 185 3.11 1.38 -27.11
N ASN A 186 1.92 0.77 -27.07
CA ASN A 186 1.05 0.65 -28.24
C ASN A 186 0.10 1.85 -28.41
N ILE A 187 0.07 2.78 -27.44
CA ILE A 187 -0.68 4.04 -27.56
C ILE A 187 0.23 5.07 -28.24
N GLN A 188 -0.28 5.71 -29.30
CA GLN A 188 0.50 6.66 -30.12
C GLN A 188 0.68 8.03 -29.44
N GLN A 189 -0.33 8.49 -28.70
CA GLN A 189 -0.29 9.75 -27.94
C GLN A 189 0.47 9.55 -26.63
N LYS A 190 0.75 10.65 -25.92
CA LYS A 190 1.41 10.57 -24.62
C LYS A 190 0.44 9.94 -23.64
N ALA A 191 0.77 8.77 -23.13
CA ALA A 191 -0.03 8.01 -22.19
C ALA A 191 0.70 7.92 -20.84
N VAL A 192 -0.02 8.24 -19.78
CA VAL A 192 0.52 8.36 -18.43
C VAL A 192 -0.39 7.64 -17.46
N VAL A 193 0.18 6.78 -16.62
CA VAL A 193 -0.53 6.21 -15.47
C VAL A 193 -0.25 7.08 -14.25
N THR A 194 -1.31 7.50 -13.57
CA THR A 194 -1.23 8.38 -12.40
C THR A 194 -2.00 7.83 -11.21
N ASN A 195 -1.67 8.30 -10.02
CA ASN A 195 -2.51 8.11 -8.84
C ASN A 195 -3.68 9.12 -8.81
N ASN A 196 -4.56 9.03 -7.81
CA ASN A 196 -5.67 9.97 -7.58
C ASN A 196 -5.27 11.45 -7.33
N THR A 197 -4.00 11.74 -7.03
CA THR A 197 -3.44 13.09 -6.87
C THR A 197 -2.72 13.62 -8.12
N ALA A 198 -2.80 12.87 -9.24
CA ALA A 198 -2.13 13.13 -10.50
C ALA A 198 -0.59 13.04 -10.45
N ARG A 199 -0.04 12.27 -9.50
CA ARG A 199 1.39 11.88 -9.52
C ARG A 199 1.59 10.73 -10.49
N VAL A 200 2.60 10.86 -11.35
CA VAL A 200 2.94 9.87 -12.36
C VAL A 200 3.54 8.63 -11.73
N ILE A 201 3.01 7.47 -12.11
CA ILE A 201 3.52 6.15 -11.76
C ILE A 201 4.46 5.68 -12.87
N THR A 202 3.98 5.68 -14.12
CA THR A 202 4.79 5.36 -15.30
C THR A 202 4.18 5.99 -16.56
N SER A 203 4.94 6.08 -17.65
CA SER A 203 4.52 6.69 -18.91
C SER A 203 5.20 6.02 -20.11
N ASN A 204 4.60 6.17 -21.30
CA ASN A 204 5.24 5.82 -22.57
C ASN A 204 6.19 6.93 -23.11
N ASP A 205 6.29 8.09 -22.45
CA ASP A 205 7.11 9.22 -22.88
C ASP A 205 8.30 9.44 -21.91
N ILE A 206 9.52 9.42 -22.46
CA ILE A 206 10.78 9.58 -21.69
C ILE A 206 10.91 10.94 -20.98
N SER A 207 10.18 11.96 -21.44
CA SER A 207 10.14 13.28 -20.79
C SER A 207 9.28 13.30 -19.51
N ILE A 208 8.43 12.29 -19.29
CA ILE A 208 7.50 12.21 -18.16
C ILE A 208 7.99 11.14 -17.17
N ARG A 209 8.66 11.58 -16.10
CA ARG A 209 9.27 10.67 -15.11
C ARG A 209 8.29 10.25 -14.00
N THR A 210 8.48 9.05 -13.45
CA THR A 210 7.83 8.62 -12.19
C THR A 210 7.99 9.68 -11.10
N GLY A 211 6.91 9.92 -10.35
CA GLY A 211 6.83 10.95 -9.30
C GLY A 211 6.48 12.36 -9.79
N THR A 212 6.53 12.62 -11.10
CA THR A 212 6.15 13.94 -11.67
C THR A 212 4.69 14.26 -11.32
N LEU A 213 4.39 15.52 -10.99
CA LEU A 213 3.01 15.97 -10.79
C LEU A 213 2.41 16.48 -12.11
N LEU A 214 1.44 15.75 -12.66
CA LEU A 214 0.85 16.02 -13.97
C LEU A 214 -0.03 17.28 -14.00
N LYS A 215 -0.36 17.88 -12.85
CA LYS A 215 -1.13 19.16 -12.77
C LYS A 215 -0.45 20.31 -13.53
N SER A 216 0.86 20.21 -13.79
CA SER A 216 1.61 21.17 -14.61
C SER A 216 1.41 21.01 -16.12
N LEU A 217 0.82 19.90 -16.58
CA LEU A 217 0.78 19.48 -17.99
C LEU A 217 -0.63 19.48 -18.61
N THR A 218 -1.70 19.64 -17.82
CA THR A 218 -3.09 19.34 -18.25
C THR A 218 -4.09 20.50 -18.09
N SER A 219 -3.68 21.76 -18.27
CA SER A 219 -4.59 22.93 -18.18
C SER A 219 -5.77 22.94 -19.18
N LYS A 220 -6.00 21.88 -19.97
CA LYS A 220 -7.08 21.79 -20.97
C LYS A 220 -7.94 20.51 -20.96
N HIS A 221 -7.67 19.50 -20.14
CA HIS A 221 -8.44 18.23 -20.18
C HIS A 221 -8.86 17.72 -18.79
N ALA A 222 -9.47 18.60 -17.99
CA ALA A 222 -10.16 18.21 -16.77
C ALA A 222 -11.55 17.62 -17.08
N SER A 223 -11.62 16.50 -17.80
CA SER A 223 -12.87 15.75 -17.96
C SER A 223 -12.90 14.57 -16.98
N THR A 224 -13.87 14.62 -16.07
CA THR A 224 -14.33 13.55 -15.15
C THR A 224 -13.25 12.93 -14.25
N LEU A 225 -13.00 13.57 -13.12
CA LEU A 225 -12.28 12.97 -11.99
C LEU A 225 -13.15 11.85 -11.38
N THR A 226 -13.07 10.64 -11.92
CA THR A 226 -13.57 9.42 -11.25
C THR A 226 -12.73 9.15 -9.99
N ASN A 227 -13.31 8.54 -8.96
CA ASN A 227 -12.65 8.31 -7.67
C ASN A 227 -11.63 7.13 -7.69
N GLN A 228 -11.00 6.87 -8.83
CA GLN A 228 -10.10 5.72 -9.02
C GLN A 228 -8.71 5.98 -8.44
N SER A 229 -8.13 4.95 -7.82
CA SER A 229 -6.80 4.99 -7.19
C SER A 229 -5.68 5.11 -8.22
N LEU A 230 -5.77 4.34 -9.32
CA LEU A 230 -4.85 4.36 -10.46
C LEU A 230 -5.61 4.73 -11.73
N ARG A 231 -5.03 5.59 -12.59
CA ARG A 231 -5.72 6.15 -13.76
C ARG A 231 -4.81 6.23 -14.97
N LEU A 232 -5.36 5.92 -16.14
CA LEU A 232 -4.74 6.20 -17.43
C LEU A 232 -5.16 7.60 -17.91
N VAL A 233 -4.20 8.43 -18.26
CA VAL A 233 -4.39 9.76 -18.87
C VAL A 233 -3.71 9.76 -20.23
N VAL A 234 -4.45 10.14 -21.27
CA VAL A 234 -3.93 10.29 -22.64
C VAL A 234 -3.92 11.78 -22.99
N ILE A 235 -2.77 12.29 -23.45
CA ILE A 235 -2.48 13.71 -23.72
C ILE A 235 -2.09 13.89 -25.18
#